data_AF-A0A497SD95-F1
#
_entry.id   AF-A0A497SD95-F1
#
_cell.length_a   1.000
_cell.length_b   1.000
_cell.length_c   1.000
_cell.angle_alpha   90.00
_cell.angle_beta   90.00
_cell.angle_gamma   90.00
#
_symmetry.space_group_name_H-M   'P 1'
#
loop_
_entity.id
_entity.type
_entity.pdbx_description
1 polymer ?
#
loop_
_entity_poly.entity_id
_entity_poly.type
_entity_poly.pdbx_seq_one_letter_code
_entity_poly.pdbx_strand_id
1 'polypeptide(L)' 'MDKDIVTQLLRDILDDRGVPKNIKESLEGIIGILDAKVSDNEKASQIISILDDAANDPNISFSARTLIWNTVSAMEGM' A
#
# COMPACT_ATOMS: atom_id res chain seq x y z
N MET A 1 -10.85 5.82 9.28
CA MET A 1 -9.73 4.93 8.92
C MET A 1 -8.80 4.76 10.12
N ASP A 2 -8.55 3.53 10.54
CA ASP A 2 -7.58 3.24 11.60
C ASP A 2 -6.16 3.27 11.04
N LYS A 3 -5.37 4.27 11.47
CA LYS A 3 -4.00 4.49 10.96
C LYS A 3 -3.07 3.32 11.30
N ASP A 4 -3.25 2.69 12.45
CA ASP A 4 -2.34 1.65 12.91
C ASP A 4 -2.51 0.38 12.07
N ILE A 5 -3.76 0.05 11.73
CA ILE A 5 -4.08 -1.07 10.83
C ILE A 5 -3.47 -0.83 9.44
N VAL A 6 -3.69 0.35 8.86
CA VAL A 6 -3.16 0.66 7.51
C VAL A 6 -1.62 0.65 7.51
N THR A 7 -1.01 1.20 8.56
CA THR A 7 0.45 1.19 8.70
C THR A 7 0.99 -0.24 8.78
N GLN A 8 0.30 -1.13 9.49
CA GLN A 8 0.70 -2.53 9.57
C GLN A 8 0.60 -3.24 8.23
N LEU A 9 -0.50 -3.07 7.49
CA LEU A 9 -0.67 -3.66 6.16
C LEU A 9 0.43 -3.20 5.18
N LEU A 10 0.77 -1.90 5.19
CA LEU A 10 1.85 -1.36 4.37
C LEU A 10 3.22 -1.92 4.77
N ARG A 11 3.46 -2.12 6.08
CA ARG A 11 4.69 -2.73 6.59
C ARG A 11 4.83 -4.19 6.16
N ASP A 12 3.74 -4.95 6.15
CA ASP A 12 3.75 -6.34 5.70
C ASP A 12 4.21 -6.43 4.22
N ILE A 13 3.79 -5.48 3.38
CA ILE A 13 4.26 -5.36 1.99
C ILE A 13 5.75 -4.95 1.95
N LEU A 14 6.17 -3.99 2.76
CA LEU A 14 7.56 -3.53 2.81
C LEU A 14 8.53 -4.62 3.26
N ASP A 15 8.11 -5.52 4.14
CA ASP A 15 8.95 -6.62 4.65
C ASP A 15 9.01 -7.81 3.67
N ASP A 16 8.13 -7.86 2.67
CA ASP A 16 8.16 -8.90 1.64
C ASP A 16 9.44 -8.77 0.76
N ARG A 17 10.14 -9.90 0.60
CA ARG A 17 11.41 -9.97 -0.18
C ARG A 17 11.19 -9.95 -1.68
N GLY A 18 9.97 -10.24 -2.13
CA GLY A 18 9.53 -10.20 -3.51
C GLY A 18 9.02 -8.82 -3.96
N VAL A 19 9.08 -7.81 -3.09
CA VAL A 19 8.82 -6.41 -3.44
C VAL A 19 10.14 -5.72 -3.81
N PRO A 20 10.28 -5.20 -5.04
CA PRO A 20 11.50 -4.53 -5.48
C PRO A 20 11.67 -3.15 -4.83
N LYS A 21 12.92 -2.67 -4.82
CA LYS A 21 13.33 -1.45 -4.08
C LYS A 21 12.52 -0.20 -4.48
N ASN A 22 12.23 -0.04 -5.77
CA ASN A 22 11.43 1.08 -6.28
C ASN A 22 10.02 1.11 -5.68
N ILE A 23 9.40 -0.05 -5.48
CA ILE A 23 8.08 -0.14 -4.84
C ILE A 23 8.18 0.16 -3.35
N LYS A 24 9.23 -0.31 -2.67
CA LYS A 24 9.45 0.03 -1.25
C LYS A 24 9.59 1.54 -1.05
N GLU A 25 10.34 2.20 -1.93
CA GLU A 25 10.47 3.67 -1.91
C GLU A 25 9.12 4.37 -2.13
N SER A 26 8.29 3.89 -3.05
CA SER A 26 6.92 4.41 -3.24
C SER A 26 6.05 4.21 -1.99
N LEU A 27 6.10 3.02 -1.38
CA LEU A 27 5.34 2.64 -0.19
C LEU A 27 5.73 3.45 1.06
N GLU A 28 7.02 3.77 1.24
CA GLU A 28 7.43 4.65 2.35
C GLU A 28 6.82 6.06 2.22
N GLY A 29 6.64 6.56 0.99
CA GLY A 29 5.93 7.80 0.72
C GLY A 29 4.45 7.77 1.15
N ILE A 30 3.82 6.60 1.07
CA ILE A 30 2.41 6.39 1.45
C ILE A 30 2.19 6.62 2.94
N ILE A 31 3.16 6.24 3.79
CA ILE A 31 3.04 6.43 5.24
C ILE A 31 2.83 7.92 5.58
N GLY A 32 3.42 8.83 4.80
CA GLY A 32 3.19 10.27 4.94
C GLY A 32 1.77 10.73 4.60
N ILE A 33 1.07 10.02 3.72
CA ILE A 33 -0.34 10.31 3.34
C ILE A 33 -1.27 10.10 4.55
N LEU A 34 -0.94 9.17 5.44
CA LEU A 34 -1.73 8.92 6.64
C LEU A 34 -1.81 10.14 7.56
N ASP A 35 -0.76 10.98 7.56
CA ASP A 35 -0.67 12.22 8.33
C ASP A 35 -1.18 13.46 7.58
N ALA A 36 -1.61 13.30 6.32
CA ALA A 36 -2.16 14.41 5.55
C ALA A 36 -3.47 14.93 6.18
N LYS A 37 -3.68 16.25 6.11
CA LYS A 37 -4.92 16.92 6.57
C LYS A 37 -6.04 16.85 5.53
N VAL A 38 -6.28 15.68 4.97
CA VAL A 38 -7.35 15.38 4.00
C VAL A 38 -8.32 14.34 4.56
N SER A 39 -9.43 14.11 3.88
CA SER A 39 -10.44 13.14 4.33
C SER A 39 -9.92 11.71 4.26
N ASP A 40 -10.44 10.82 5.10
CA ASP A 40 -10.04 9.40 5.11
C ASP A 40 -10.29 8.72 3.76
N ASN A 41 -11.39 9.04 3.08
CA ASN A 41 -11.69 8.52 1.74
C ASN A 41 -10.64 8.96 0.70
N GLU A 42 -10.19 10.21 0.81
CA GLU A 42 -9.17 10.76 -0.08
C GLU A 42 -7.80 10.14 0.19
N LYS A 43 -7.46 9.89 1.46
CA LYS A 43 -6.28 9.11 1.83
C LYS A 43 -6.36 7.70 1.24
N ALA A 44 -7.46 6.98 1.49
CA ALA A 44 -7.64 5.63 1.01
C ALA A 44 -7.50 5.55 -0.52
N SER A 45 -8.14 6.49 -1.23
CA SER A 45 -8.05 6.58 -2.70
C SER A 45 -6.61 6.78 -3.19
N GLN A 46 -5.83 7.65 -2.54
CA GLN A 46 -4.42 7.84 -2.89
C GLN A 46 -3.58 6.60 -2.61
N ILE A 47 -3.78 5.96 -1.45
CA ILE A 47 -3.04 4.76 -1.07
C ILE A 47 -3.34 3.60 -2.04
N ILE A 48 -4.62 3.36 -2.35
CA ILE A 48 -5.06 2.33 -3.30
C ILE A 48 -4.45 2.58 -4.68
N SER A 49 -4.48 3.81 -5.18
CA SER A 49 -3.89 4.15 -6.48
C SER A 49 -2.40 3.79 -6.56
N ILE A 50 -1.63 4.07 -5.49
CA ILE A 50 -0.19 3.76 -5.47
C ILE A 50 0.04 2.25 -5.35
N LEU A 51 -0.79 1.55 -4.58
CA LEU A 51 -0.74 0.09 -4.47
C LEU A 51 -1.06 -0.60 -5.80
N ASP A 52 -2.06 -0.11 -6.54
CA ASP A 52 -2.39 -0.63 -7.87
C ASP A 52 -1.25 -0.42 -8.87
N ASP A 53 -0.61 0.75 -8.86
CA ASP A 53 0.58 1.00 -9.67
C ASP A 53 1.72 0.03 -9.31
N ALA A 54 1.91 -0.25 -8.01
CA ALA A 54 2.89 -1.21 -7.53
C ALA A 54 2.60 -2.66 -7.96
N ALA A 55 1.32 -3.08 -7.93
CA ALA A 55 0.91 -4.41 -8.36
C ALA A 55 1.11 -4.64 -9.86
N ASN A 56 1.13 -3.57 -10.66
CA ASN A 56 1.36 -3.59 -12.09
C ASN A 56 2.85 -3.64 -12.48
N ASP A 57 3.79 -3.46 -11.54
CA ASP A 57 5.22 -3.52 -11.82
C ASP A 57 5.64 -4.90 -12.36
N PRO A 58 6.33 -5.01 -13.50
CA PRO A 58 6.71 -6.29 -14.08
C PRO A 58 7.72 -7.09 -13.23
N ASN A 59 8.44 -6.44 -12.32
CA ASN A 59 9.49 -7.05 -11.49
C ASN A 59 9.00 -7.50 -10.10
N ILE A 60 7.76 -7.20 -9.73
CA ILE A 60 7.19 -7.63 -8.45
C ILE A 60 6.83 -9.12 -8.48
N SER A 61 7.11 -9.83 -7.39
CA SER A 61 6.79 -11.26 -7.29
C SER A 61 5.28 -11.52 -7.26
N PHE A 62 4.86 -12.72 -7.69
CA PHE A 62 3.45 -13.12 -7.63
C PHE A 62 2.88 -13.06 -6.21
N SER A 63 3.64 -13.53 -5.21
CA SER A 63 3.25 -13.47 -3.79
C SER A 63 3.00 -12.04 -3.33
N ALA A 64 3.89 -11.12 -3.69
CA ALA A 64 3.75 -9.71 -3.36
C ALA A 64 2.55 -9.05 -4.05
N ARG A 65 2.22 -9.41 -5.30
CA ARG A 65 0.98 -8.94 -5.96
C ARG A 65 -0.26 -9.39 -5.18
N THR A 66 -0.30 -10.64 -4.75
CA THR A 66 -1.42 -11.16 -3.94
C THR A 66 -1.55 -10.40 -2.62
N LEU A 67 -0.43 -10.12 -1.95
CA LEU A 67 -0.42 -9.35 -0.71
C LEU A 67 -0.93 -7.91 -0.91
N ILE A 68 -0.52 -7.25 -1.99
CA ILE A 68 -1.02 -5.93 -2.36
C ILE A 68 -2.53 -5.99 -2.63
N TRP A 69 -3.00 -6.96 -3.42
CA TRP A 69 -4.42 -7.11 -3.71
C TRP A 69 -5.26 -7.31 -2.44
N ASN A 70 -4.81 -8.16 -1.52
CA ASN A 70 -5.46 -8.34 -0.22
C ASN A 70 -5.51 -7.03 0.58
N THR A 71 -4.45 -6.22 0.52
CA THR A 71 -4.38 -4.92 1.20
C THR A 71 -5.35 -3.92 0.59
N VAL A 72 -5.42 -3.84 -0.74
CA VAL A 72 -6.39 -2.99 -1.45
C VAL A 72 -7.82 -3.40 -1.10
N SER A 73 -8.16 -4.69 -1.14
CA SER A 73 -9.50 -5.17 -0.77
C SER A 73 -9.84 -4.89 0.69
N ALA A 74 -8.87 -4.97 1.61
CA ALA A 74 -9.08 -4.58 3.00
C ALA A 74 -9.37 -3.08 3.11
N MET A 75 -8.63 -2.25 2.38
CA MET A 75 -8.79 -0.80 2.38
C MET A 75 -10.12 -0.32 1.77
N GLU A 76 -10.60 -0.98 0.71
CA GLU A 76 -11.91 -0.67 0.11
C GLU A 76 -13.09 -1.01 1.04
N GLY A 77 -12.88 -1.95 1.98
CA GLY A 77 -13.89 -2.35 2.97
C GLY A 77 -13.88 -1.54 4.27
N MET A 78 -12.94 -0.60 4.44
CA MET A 78 -12.77 0.22 5.67
C MET A 78 -13.59 1.51 5.70
#